data_AF-A0A2E7TQI1-F1
#
_entry.id   AF-A0A2E7TQI1-F1
#
_cell.length_a   1.000
_cell.length_b   1.000
_cell.length_c   1.000
_cell.angle_alpha   90.00
_cell.angle_beta   90.00
_cell.angle_gamma   90.00
#
_symmetry.space_group_name_H-M   'P 1'
#
loop_
_entity.id
_entity.type
_entity.pdbx_description
1 polymer ?
#
loop_
_entity_poly.entity_id
_entity_poly.type
_entity_poly.pdbx_seq_one_letter_code
_entity_poly.pdbx_strand_id
1 'polypeptide(L)'
;MLLNLLKSLVKQFYFKFLIKWLVVAAIVGSLSGSASAVFLLLLSWAKNTRETNNWLIFLLPLGGVLVAVAYKFFGRSLGKGNNLIIEEVQSPSKLISFLMAPLVLIGTIITHVFGGSAGREGTAVQMGASLADQLNFLTKFTEEERKILLMCGMAAGFSSLFGTPLAGAVFALEIIFIG
;
A
#
# COMPACT_ATOMS: atom_id res chain seq x y z
N MET A 1 3.45 46.60 11.53
CA MET A 1 4.60 45.78 11.98
C MET A 1 4.18 44.37 12.37
N LEU A 2 3.23 44.19 13.31
CA LEU A 2 2.73 42.87 13.75
C LEU A 2 2.17 41.99 12.60
N LEU A 3 1.36 42.57 11.71
CA LEU A 3 0.73 41.85 10.59
C LEU A 3 1.76 41.27 9.59
N ASN A 4 2.87 41.99 9.35
CA ASN A 4 3.93 41.54 8.45
C ASN A 4 4.79 40.44 9.09
N LEU A 5 4.99 40.53 10.41
CA LEU A 5 5.65 39.48 11.18
C LEU A 5 4.83 38.19 11.16
N LEU A 6 3.50 38.30 11.35
CA LEU A 6 2.58 37.17 11.33
C LEU A 6 2.52 36.50 9.95
N LYS A 7 2.43 37.29 8.87
CA LYS A 7 2.51 36.79 7.48
C LYS A 7 3.84 36.07 7.20
N SER A 8 4.95 36.59 7.71
CA SER A 8 6.29 35.99 7.55
C SER A 8 6.39 34.63 8.25
N LEU A 9 5.94 34.54 9.52
CA LEU A 9 5.93 33.30 10.29
C LEU A 9 5.05 32.23 9.65
N VAL A 10 3.86 32.62 9.21
CA VAL A 10 2.92 31.73 8.51
C VAL A 10 3.54 31.20 7.22
N LYS A 11 4.15 32.06 6.40
CA LYS A 11 4.84 31.66 5.16
C LYS A 11 5.98 30.67 5.43
N GLN A 12 6.74 30.89 6.50
CA GLN A 12 7.84 30.00 6.88
C GLN A 12 7.33 28.62 7.33
N PHE A 13 6.20 28.57 8.03
CA PHE A 13 5.56 27.31 8.44
C PHE A 13 5.07 26.51 7.23
N TYR A 14 4.33 27.14 6.30
CA TYR A 14 3.87 26.49 5.07
C TYR A 14 5.02 25.99 4.20
N PHE A 15 6.12 26.73 4.11
CA PHE A 15 7.28 26.31 3.34
C PHE A 15 7.94 25.05 3.91
N LYS A 16 8.13 24.97 5.24
CA LYS A 16 8.65 23.77 5.91
C LYS A 16 7.70 22.57 5.72
N PHE A 17 6.40 22.80 5.86
CA PHE A 17 5.37 21.78 5.63
C PHE A 17 5.42 21.23 4.20
N LEU A 18 5.51 22.11 3.20
CA LEU A 18 5.61 21.73 1.79
C LEU A 18 6.85 20.87 1.52
N ILE A 19 8.02 21.28 2.00
CA ILE A 19 9.26 20.52 1.81
C ILE A 19 9.15 19.14 2.47
N LYS A 20 8.66 19.07 3.71
CA LYS A 20 8.45 17.80 4.41
C LYS A 20 7.60 16.85 3.57
N TRP A 21 6.46 17.30 3.07
CA TRP A 21 5.53 16.45 2.32
C TRP A 21 6.01 16.11 0.91
N LEU A 22 6.78 16.97 0.25
CA LEU A 22 7.44 16.63 -1.01
C LEU A 22 8.45 15.50 -0.83
N VAL A 23 9.25 15.55 0.24
CA VAL A 23 10.23 14.49 0.54
C VAL A 23 9.50 13.18 0.89
N VAL A 24 8.48 13.25 1.74
CA VAL A 24 7.67 12.06 2.10
C VAL A 24 7.01 11.45 0.87
N ALA A 25 6.38 12.25 0.01
CA ALA A 25 5.74 11.78 -1.22
C ALA A 25 6.75 11.13 -2.19
N ALA A 26 7.95 11.71 -2.32
CA ALA A 26 9.00 11.13 -3.14
C ALA A 26 9.44 9.75 -2.61
N ILE A 27 9.67 9.62 -1.29
CA ILE A 27 10.05 8.35 -0.68
C ILE A 27 8.94 7.31 -0.83
N VAL A 28 7.70 7.66 -0.48
CA VAL A 28 6.54 6.76 -0.60
C VAL A 28 6.33 6.32 -2.04
N GLY A 29 6.46 7.26 -3.00
CA GLY A 29 6.36 6.99 -4.43
C GLY A 29 7.45 6.02 -4.91
N SER A 30 8.71 6.23 -4.53
CA SER A 30 9.81 5.33 -4.88
C SER A 30 9.65 3.94 -4.26
N LEU A 31 9.25 3.84 -3.00
CA LEU A 31 9.00 2.56 -2.32
C LEU A 31 7.86 1.80 -2.98
N SER A 32 6.72 2.47 -3.19
CA SER A 32 5.53 1.88 -3.81
C SER A 32 5.79 1.49 -5.27
N GLY A 33 6.47 2.35 -6.02
CA GLY A 33 6.86 2.10 -7.41
C GLY A 33 7.78 0.88 -7.55
N SER A 34 8.81 0.79 -6.71
CA SER A 34 9.73 -0.36 -6.71
C SER A 34 9.01 -1.65 -6.33
N ALA A 35 8.14 -1.58 -5.33
CA ALA A 35 7.36 -2.73 -4.87
C ALA A 35 6.37 -3.22 -5.95
N SER A 36 5.67 -2.29 -6.61
CA SER A 36 4.78 -2.59 -7.74
C SER A 36 5.54 -3.12 -8.95
N ALA A 37 6.75 -2.63 -9.25
CA ALA A 37 7.59 -3.15 -10.32
C ALA A 37 7.96 -4.63 -10.07
N VAL A 38 8.42 -4.95 -8.87
CA VAL A 38 8.69 -6.35 -8.46
C VAL A 38 7.43 -7.19 -8.56
N PHE A 39 6.29 -6.69 -8.06
CA PHE A 39 5.02 -7.39 -8.11
C PHE A 39 4.55 -7.67 -9.55
N LEU A 40 4.65 -6.70 -10.46
CA LEU A 40 4.28 -6.86 -11.87
C LEU A 40 5.19 -7.86 -12.60
N LEU A 41 6.50 -7.85 -12.32
CA LEU A 41 7.44 -8.83 -12.86
C LEU A 41 7.09 -10.25 -12.40
N LEU A 42 6.82 -10.43 -11.10
CA LEU A 42 6.43 -11.72 -10.55
C LEU A 42 5.05 -12.17 -11.05
N LEU A 43 4.10 -11.26 -11.24
CA LEU A 43 2.80 -11.59 -11.84
C LEU A 43 2.93 -12.02 -13.29
N SER A 44 3.78 -11.34 -14.07
CA SER A 44 4.07 -11.72 -15.45
C SER A 44 4.69 -13.11 -15.52
N TRP A 45 5.66 -13.38 -14.65
CA TRP A 45 6.24 -14.72 -14.48
C TRP A 45 5.18 -15.76 -14.11
N ALA A 46 4.35 -15.49 -13.09
CA ALA A 46 3.30 -16.39 -12.63
C ALA A 46 2.30 -16.74 -13.74
N LYS A 47 1.88 -15.73 -14.51
CA LYS A 47 1.00 -15.90 -15.66
C LYS A 47 1.65 -16.79 -16.73
N ASN A 48 2.88 -16.50 -17.13
CA ASN A 48 3.58 -17.28 -18.15
C ASN A 48 3.79 -18.74 -17.71
N THR A 49 4.13 -18.96 -16.44
CA THR A 49 4.25 -20.31 -15.87
C THR A 49 2.93 -21.06 -15.90
N ARG A 50 1.82 -20.40 -15.55
CA ARG A 50 0.47 -20.97 -15.58
C ARG A 50 0.01 -21.28 -17.00
N GLU A 51 0.30 -20.43 -17.98
CA GLU A 51 -0.05 -20.64 -19.39
C GLU A 51 0.75 -21.79 -20.02
N THR A 52 2.02 -21.95 -19.63
CA THR A 52 2.87 -23.07 -20.08
C THR A 52 2.46 -24.39 -19.41
N ASN A 53 1.96 -24.33 -18.17
CA ASN A 53 1.65 -25.50 -17.34
C ASN A 53 0.18 -25.52 -16.94
N ASN A 54 -0.71 -25.87 -17.87
CA ASN A 54 -2.15 -25.87 -17.63
C ASN A 54 -2.60 -26.77 -16.47
N TRP A 55 -1.83 -27.82 -16.17
CA TRP A 55 -2.09 -28.75 -15.08
C TRP A 55 -1.97 -28.12 -13.68
N LEU A 56 -1.30 -26.97 -13.53
CA LEU A 56 -1.15 -26.29 -12.23
C LEU A 56 -2.49 -25.89 -11.62
N ILE A 57 -3.55 -25.73 -12.42
CA ILE A 57 -4.89 -25.42 -11.89
C ILE A 57 -5.43 -26.48 -10.94
N PHE A 58 -5.05 -27.75 -11.13
CA PHE A 58 -5.47 -28.83 -10.23
C PHE A 58 -4.86 -28.70 -8.83
N LEU A 59 -3.76 -27.95 -8.69
CA LEU A 59 -3.13 -27.63 -7.42
C LEU A 59 -3.67 -26.35 -6.76
N LEU A 60 -4.68 -25.69 -7.35
CA LEU A 60 -5.29 -24.49 -6.78
C LEU A 60 -5.79 -24.67 -5.33
N PRO A 61 -6.46 -25.78 -4.95
CA PRO A 61 -6.85 -26.00 -3.56
C PRO A 61 -5.64 -26.03 -2.61
N LEU A 62 -4.53 -26.65 -3.03
CA LEU A 62 -3.30 -26.70 -2.25
C LEU A 62 -2.66 -25.31 -2.13
N GLY A 63 -2.65 -24.54 -3.22
CA GLY A 63 -2.23 -23.14 -3.20
C GLY A 63 -3.05 -22.29 -2.21
N GLY A 64 -4.37 -22.44 -2.21
CA GLY A 64 -5.25 -21.78 -1.26
C GLY A 64 -4.96 -22.16 0.20
N VAL A 65 -4.71 -23.44 0.48
CA VAL A 65 -4.30 -23.91 1.81
C VAL A 65 -2.96 -23.30 2.22
N LEU A 66 -1.97 -23.25 1.34
CA LEU A 66 -0.67 -22.63 1.61
C LEU A 66 -0.81 -21.15 1.99
N VAL A 67 -1.61 -20.38 1.23
CA VAL A 67 -1.89 -18.97 1.54
C VAL A 67 -2.63 -18.85 2.87
N ALA A 68 -3.68 -19.63 3.11
CA ALA A 68 -4.44 -19.60 4.35
C ALA A 68 -3.56 -19.93 5.58
N VAL A 69 -2.69 -20.93 5.46
CA VAL A 69 -1.71 -21.30 6.49
C VAL A 69 -0.72 -20.17 6.73
N ALA A 70 -0.17 -19.56 5.68
CA ALA A 70 0.73 -18.42 5.81
C ALA A 70 0.06 -17.24 6.55
N TYR A 71 -1.18 -16.91 6.20
CA TYR A 71 -1.94 -15.86 6.91
C TYR A 71 -2.27 -16.25 8.36
N LYS A 72 -2.54 -17.52 8.64
CA LYS A 72 -2.79 -17.99 10.01
C LYS A 72 -1.57 -17.87 10.92
N PHE A 73 -0.37 -18.19 10.43
CA PHE A 73 0.86 -18.18 11.22
C PHE A 73 1.55 -16.81 11.26
N PHE A 74 1.64 -16.12 10.12
CA PHE A 74 2.38 -14.87 9.99
C PHE A 74 1.49 -13.63 9.95
N GLY A 75 0.26 -13.76 9.46
CA GLY A 75 -0.62 -12.63 9.13
C GLY A 75 -1.87 -12.50 9.99
N ARG A 76 -1.88 -13.03 11.22
CA ARG A 76 -3.11 -13.11 12.04
C ARG A 76 -3.73 -11.73 12.33
N SER A 77 -2.90 -10.69 12.46
CA SER A 77 -3.33 -9.28 12.57
C SER A 77 -3.61 -8.61 11.22
N LEU A 78 -3.23 -9.25 10.11
CA LEU A 78 -3.29 -8.71 8.74
C LEU A 78 -4.47 -9.28 7.95
N GLY A 79 -5.21 -10.23 8.52
CA GLY A 79 -6.33 -10.93 7.86
C GLY A 79 -7.49 -10.03 7.43
N LYS A 80 -7.58 -8.79 7.95
CA LYS A 80 -8.53 -7.77 7.47
C LYS A 80 -8.13 -7.15 6.13
N GLY A 81 -6.88 -7.31 5.68
CA GLY A 81 -6.40 -6.81 4.38
C GLY A 81 -6.63 -5.32 4.20
N ASN A 82 -7.28 -4.92 3.10
CA ASN A 82 -7.61 -3.52 2.82
C ASN A 82 -8.43 -2.85 3.94
N ASN A 83 -9.33 -3.59 4.59
CA ASN A 83 -10.16 -3.02 5.65
C ASN A 83 -9.33 -2.57 6.86
N LEU A 84 -8.19 -3.23 7.13
CA LEU A 84 -7.27 -2.78 8.17
C LEU A 84 -6.73 -1.37 7.86
N ILE A 85 -6.42 -1.12 6.60
CA ILE A 85 -5.85 0.16 6.16
C ILE A 85 -6.91 1.26 6.26
N ILE A 86 -8.13 0.96 5.83
CA ILE A 86 -9.26 1.90 5.92
C ILE A 86 -9.54 2.25 7.38
N GLU A 87 -9.63 1.24 8.26
CA GLU A 87 -9.79 1.43 9.71
C GLU A 87 -8.69 2.34 10.29
N GLU A 88 -7.43 2.12 9.91
CA GLU A 88 -6.29 2.91 10.41
C GLU A 88 -6.21 4.32 9.82
N VAL A 89 -6.79 4.56 8.64
CA VAL A 89 -6.94 5.92 8.09
C VAL A 89 -8.07 6.67 8.80
N GLN A 90 -9.16 6.01 9.15
CA GLN A 90 -10.29 6.64 9.84
C GLN A 90 -10.01 6.89 11.32
N SER A 91 -9.57 5.83 12.01
CA SER A 91 -9.30 5.80 13.45
C SER A 91 -7.91 5.20 13.70
N PRO A 92 -6.84 6.00 13.56
CA PRO A 92 -5.47 5.56 13.80
C PRO A 92 -5.35 4.94 15.18
N SER A 93 -4.95 3.66 15.24
CA SER A 93 -4.80 2.93 16.49
C SER A 93 -3.43 2.30 16.62
N LYS A 94 -2.94 1.66 15.54
CA LYS A 94 -1.69 0.89 15.53
C LYS A 94 -1.03 0.96 14.17
N LEU A 95 0.30 0.97 14.18
CA LEU A 95 1.08 0.90 12.94
C LEU A 95 0.77 -0.39 12.18
N ILE A 96 0.63 -0.26 10.87
CA ILE A 96 0.49 -1.39 9.93
C ILE A 96 1.83 -2.12 9.88
N SER A 97 1.78 -3.44 10.04
CA SER A 97 2.98 -4.25 9.98
C SER A 97 3.59 -4.22 8.59
N PHE A 98 4.91 -4.03 8.51
CA PHE A 98 5.68 -4.21 7.28
C PHE A 98 5.45 -5.58 6.63
N LEU A 99 5.16 -6.61 7.45
CA LEU A 99 4.92 -7.97 6.98
C LEU A 99 3.71 -8.09 6.05
N MET A 100 2.81 -7.09 6.04
CA MET A 100 1.70 -7.03 5.09
C MET A 100 2.17 -7.05 3.65
N ALA A 101 3.16 -6.22 3.28
CA ALA A 101 3.66 -6.12 1.91
C ALA A 101 4.19 -7.45 1.32
N PRO A 102 5.14 -8.17 1.96
CA PRO A 102 5.63 -9.44 1.43
C PRO A 102 4.57 -10.54 1.50
N LEU A 103 3.71 -10.57 2.54
CA LEU A 103 2.71 -11.61 2.69
C LEU A 103 1.62 -11.52 1.59
N VAL A 104 1.11 -10.32 1.32
CA VAL A 104 0.12 -10.11 0.27
C VAL A 104 0.71 -10.33 -1.12
N LEU A 105 1.97 -9.92 -1.34
CA LEU A 105 2.69 -10.19 -2.59
C LEU A 105 2.79 -11.69 -2.84
N ILE A 106 3.35 -12.46 -1.88
CA ILE A 106 3.54 -13.90 -2.04
C ILE A 106 2.19 -14.61 -2.20
N GLY A 107 1.19 -14.24 -1.39
CA GLY A 107 -0.15 -14.81 -1.48
C GLY A 107 -0.80 -14.62 -2.85
N THR A 108 -0.69 -13.41 -3.42
CA THR A 108 -1.24 -13.11 -4.74
C THR A 108 -0.49 -13.83 -5.86
N ILE A 109 0.85 -13.94 -5.77
CA ILE A 109 1.65 -14.70 -6.75
C ILE A 109 1.27 -16.18 -6.71
N ILE A 110 1.20 -16.81 -5.53
CA ILE A 110 0.77 -18.21 -5.38
C ILE A 110 -0.61 -18.41 -6.01
N THR A 111 -1.55 -17.51 -5.72
CA THR A 111 -2.91 -17.56 -6.26
C THR A 111 -2.91 -17.52 -7.80
N HIS A 112 -2.13 -16.63 -8.41
CA HIS A 112 -2.05 -16.51 -9.87
C HIS A 112 -1.32 -17.68 -10.53
N VAL A 113 -0.25 -18.21 -9.93
CA VAL A 113 0.48 -19.39 -10.45
C VAL A 113 -0.45 -20.60 -10.56
N PHE A 114 -1.34 -20.79 -9.60
CA PHE A 114 -2.32 -21.88 -9.62
C PHE A 114 -3.62 -21.53 -10.37
N GLY A 115 -3.72 -20.35 -10.99
CA GLY A 115 -4.86 -19.96 -11.81
C GLY A 115 -6.10 -19.50 -11.03
N GLY A 116 -5.94 -19.03 -9.80
CA GLY A 116 -7.00 -18.37 -9.04
C GLY A 116 -7.36 -17.01 -9.64
N SER A 117 -8.65 -16.72 -9.73
CA SER A 117 -9.16 -15.40 -10.13
C SER A 117 -9.07 -14.44 -8.95
N ALA A 118 -8.01 -13.65 -8.89
CA ALA A 118 -7.79 -12.66 -7.83
C ALA A 118 -7.37 -11.31 -8.41
N GLY A 119 -7.83 -10.23 -7.79
CA GLY A 119 -7.45 -8.87 -8.18
C GLY A 119 -6.02 -8.51 -7.76
N ARG A 120 -5.39 -7.63 -8.52
CA ARG A 120 -4.08 -7.03 -8.21
C ARG A 120 -4.18 -5.71 -7.43
N GLU A 121 -5.34 -5.06 -7.48
CA GLU A 121 -5.62 -3.74 -6.89
C GLU A 121 -5.33 -3.70 -5.38
N GLY A 122 -5.99 -4.58 -4.63
CA GLY A 122 -5.82 -4.63 -3.18
C GLY A 122 -4.39 -4.96 -2.75
N THR A 123 -3.67 -5.75 -3.53
CA THR A 123 -2.25 -6.08 -3.25
C THR A 123 -1.38 -4.83 -3.33
N ALA A 124 -1.51 -4.04 -4.39
CA ALA A 124 -0.72 -2.82 -4.55
C ALA A 124 -1.06 -1.76 -3.51
N VAL A 125 -2.35 -1.60 -3.17
CA VAL A 125 -2.79 -0.68 -2.12
C VAL A 125 -2.24 -1.10 -0.75
N GLN A 126 -2.29 -2.41 -0.43
CA GLN A 126 -1.73 -2.94 0.82
C GLN A 126 -0.23 -2.78 0.93
N MET A 127 0.50 -3.06 -0.15
CA MET A 127 1.94 -2.85 -0.22
C MET A 127 2.28 -1.37 -0.04
N GLY A 128 1.63 -0.47 -0.80
CA GLY A 128 1.89 0.97 -0.72
C GLY A 128 1.62 1.55 0.67
N ALA A 129 0.47 1.23 1.27
CA ALA A 129 0.11 1.71 2.60
C ALA A 129 1.03 1.17 3.71
N SER A 130 1.32 -0.15 3.70
CA SER A 130 2.18 -0.75 4.72
C SER A 130 3.63 -0.27 4.64
N LEU A 131 4.15 -0.04 3.43
CA LEU A 131 5.47 0.55 3.21
C LEU A 131 5.51 2.02 3.64
N ALA A 132 4.48 2.80 3.31
CA ALA A 132 4.38 4.20 3.72
C ALA A 132 4.34 4.33 5.25
N ASP A 133 3.56 3.48 5.94
CA ASP A 133 3.43 3.53 7.39
C ASP A 133 4.73 3.21 8.13
N GLN A 134 5.70 2.54 7.49
CA GLN A 134 7.04 2.34 8.09
C GLN A 134 7.81 3.64 8.28
N LEU A 135 7.46 4.71 7.53
CA LEU A 135 8.08 6.02 7.73
C LEU A 135 7.75 6.60 9.12
N ASN A 136 6.72 6.11 9.82
CA ASN A 136 6.47 6.49 11.21
C ASN A 136 7.62 6.13 12.17
N PHE A 137 8.42 5.10 11.85
CA PHE A 137 9.58 4.75 12.67
C PHE A 137 10.75 5.74 12.49
N LEU A 138 10.84 6.40 11.33
CA LEU A 138 11.88 7.38 11.00
C LEU A 138 11.48 8.80 11.41
N THR A 139 10.22 9.14 11.21
CA THR A 139 9.64 10.44 11.51
C THR A 139 8.38 10.22 12.31
N LYS A 140 8.36 10.66 13.58
CA LYS A 140 7.20 10.55 14.45
C LYS A 140 6.11 11.51 13.96
N PHE A 141 5.22 11.02 13.10
CA PHE A 141 4.09 11.80 12.60
C PHE A 141 3.00 11.91 13.68
N THR A 142 2.22 12.99 13.64
CA THR A 142 0.97 13.07 14.42
C THR A 142 -0.08 12.12 13.83
N GLU A 143 -1.18 11.87 14.55
CA GLU A 143 -2.27 11.04 14.02
C GLU A 143 -2.82 11.58 12.70
N GLU A 144 -3.04 12.89 12.59
CA GLU A 144 -3.49 13.53 11.35
C GLU A 144 -2.47 13.39 10.21
N GLU A 145 -1.19 13.59 10.49
CA GLU A 145 -0.14 13.41 9.50
C GLU A 145 -0.02 11.94 9.07
N ARG A 146 -0.20 10.99 9.99
CA ARG A 146 -0.23 9.56 9.67
C ARG A 146 -1.39 9.21 8.73
N LYS A 147 -2.58 9.81 8.92
CA LYS A 147 -3.70 9.62 7.97
C LYS A 147 -3.29 10.03 6.55
N ILE A 148 -2.68 11.21 6.40
CA ILE A 148 -2.20 11.71 5.11
C ILE A 148 -1.12 10.78 4.55
N LEU A 149 -0.19 10.29 5.37
CA LEU A 149 0.85 9.34 4.97
C LEU A 149 0.25 8.04 4.40
N LEU A 150 -0.74 7.47 5.09
CA LEU A 150 -1.43 6.26 4.65
C LEU A 150 -2.17 6.51 3.32
N MET A 151 -2.88 7.63 3.19
CA MET A 151 -3.50 8.03 1.91
C MET A 151 -2.48 8.12 0.77
N CYS A 152 -1.34 8.75 1.02
CA CYS A 152 -0.27 8.84 0.04
C CYS A 152 0.25 7.45 -0.35
N GLY A 153 0.39 6.52 0.61
CA GLY A 153 0.77 5.14 0.35
C GLY A 153 -0.25 4.39 -0.51
N MET A 154 -1.54 4.54 -0.21
CA MET A 154 -2.63 3.94 -0.99
C MET A 154 -2.66 4.49 -2.42
N ALA A 155 -2.58 5.82 -2.56
CA ALA A 155 -2.53 6.49 -3.85
C ALA A 155 -1.31 6.06 -4.66
N ALA A 156 -0.11 6.04 -4.06
CA ALA A 156 1.12 5.64 -4.72
C ALA A 156 1.11 4.15 -5.12
N GLY A 157 0.62 3.26 -4.25
CA GLY A 157 0.44 1.85 -4.54
C GLY A 157 -0.47 1.62 -5.75
N PHE A 158 -1.67 2.22 -5.73
CA PHE A 158 -2.61 2.14 -6.84
C PHE A 158 -2.01 2.73 -8.14
N SER A 159 -1.48 3.95 -8.05
CA SER A 159 -0.94 4.68 -9.21
C SER A 159 0.22 3.95 -9.88
N SER A 160 1.12 3.38 -9.08
CA SER A 160 2.28 2.64 -9.60
C SER A 160 1.91 1.32 -10.27
N LEU A 161 0.81 0.68 -9.85
CA LEU A 161 0.32 -0.54 -10.46
C LEU A 161 -0.38 -0.28 -11.81
N PHE A 162 -1.17 0.79 -11.88
CA PHE A 162 -2.02 1.09 -13.04
C PHE A 162 -1.45 2.12 -14.00
N GLY A 163 -0.40 2.85 -13.61
CA GLY A 163 0.12 3.98 -14.38
C GLY A 163 -0.84 5.18 -14.42
N THR A 164 -1.78 5.26 -13.47
CA THR A 164 -2.86 6.26 -13.46
C THR A 164 -2.82 7.12 -12.19
N PRO A 165 -1.90 8.11 -12.10
CA PRO A 165 -1.68 8.89 -10.88
C PRO A 165 -2.91 9.69 -10.43
N LEU A 166 -3.65 10.28 -11.36
CA LEU A 166 -4.88 11.02 -11.04
C LEU A 166 -5.96 10.10 -10.47
N ALA A 167 -6.13 8.91 -11.06
CA ALA A 167 -7.10 7.93 -10.57
C ALA A 167 -6.72 7.41 -9.19
N GLY A 168 -5.44 7.13 -8.94
CA GLY A 168 -4.96 6.69 -7.63
C GLY A 168 -5.15 7.75 -6.54
N ALA A 169 -4.96 9.03 -6.87
CA ALA A 169 -5.22 10.13 -5.93
C ALA A 169 -6.71 10.24 -5.58
N VAL A 170 -7.59 10.19 -6.58
CA VAL A 170 -9.05 10.22 -6.36
C VAL A 170 -9.51 9.00 -5.57
N PHE A 171 -9.03 7.81 -5.94
CA PHE A 171 -9.32 6.55 -5.23
C PHE A 171 -8.96 6.63 -3.75
N ALA A 172 -7.75 7.12 -3.43
CA ALA A 172 -7.31 7.23 -2.04
C ALA A 172 -8.16 8.23 -1.24
N LEU A 173 -8.68 9.30 -1.87
CA LEU A 173 -9.58 10.25 -1.22
C LEU A 173 -10.97 9.65 -1.00
N GLU A 174 -11.55 9.01 -2.00
CA GLU A 174 -12.91 8.44 -1.94
C GLU A 174 -13.04 7.35 -0.88
N ILE A 175 -12.03 6.49 -0.76
CA ILE A 175 -12.05 5.37 0.19
C ILE A 175 -12.20 5.84 1.65
N ILE A 176 -11.81 7.06 1.97
CA ILE A 176 -11.89 7.61 3.33
C ILE A 176 -13.30 8.08 3.65
N PHE A 177 -13.98 8.64 2.65
CA PHE A 177 -15.32 9.18 2.79
C PHE A 177 -16.40 8.09 2.72
N ILE A 178 -16.12 7.00 1.98
CA ILE A 178 -17.10 5.94 1.69
C ILE A 178 -16.82 4.64 2.46
N GLY A 179 -15.54 4.35 2.74
CA GLY A 179 -15.13 3.16 3.51
C GLY A 179 -15.58 3.20 4.95
#